data_AF-A0A8W4F9J1-F1
#
_entry.id   AF-A0A8W4F9J1-F1
#
_cell.length_a   1.000
_cell.length_b   1.000
_cell.length_c   1.000
_cell.angle_alpha   90.00
_cell.angle_beta   90.00
_cell.angle_gamma   90.00
#
_symmetry.space_group_name_H-M   'P 1'
#
loop_
_entity.id
_entity.type
_entity.pdbx_description
1 polymer ?
#
loop_
_entity_poly.entity_id
_entity_poly.type
_entity_poly.pdbx_seq_one_letter_code
_entity_poly.pdbx_strand_id
1 'polypeptide(L)'
;MAASTLWFSLLLAAASAGRATALWPWPQYIKTSDWSYTIVPHTFQFQYHKSSAAQVGCSVLDEAFQRYRDLLFGSVTLHFRHRVEKWHISEKNSLVVLVVTPGCDQLPSLESVENYTLTINDEQCFLLSETVWGALRGLETFSQLIWKSPEGTFYINRTEIEDFPRFPHRGLLLDTSRHYLPLASILDTLDVMAYNKFNVFHWHLVDDSSFPYESFTFPDLTKKGSYNPSTHIYTARDVKEVIEYARLRGIRVLAEFDTPGHTQSWGPGVPGLLTPCYSGSQPSGTFGPVNPTLNYTYEFMSTFFSEISSVFPDFYLHLGGDEVDFTCWKSNPDIQNFMKQKGFGKDFKKLESFYIQTLLGIVSGYGKGYVVWQEVFDNKVKAPLSRRLW
;
A
#
# COMPACT_ATOMS: atom_id res chain seq x y z
N MET A 1 -36.10 30.46 -4.73
CA MET A 1 -35.58 30.91 -3.41
C MET A 1 -35.39 29.72 -2.47
N ALA A 2 -34.57 28.74 -2.85
CA ALA A 2 -34.30 27.54 -2.03
C ALA A 2 -32.86 27.00 -2.23
N ALA A 3 -31.96 27.81 -2.79
CA ALA A 3 -30.56 27.44 -3.04
C ALA A 3 -29.56 28.30 -2.24
N SER A 4 -30.03 29.37 -1.58
CA SER A 4 -29.18 30.29 -0.80
C SER A 4 -29.11 29.99 0.69
N THR A 5 -29.97 29.11 1.21
CA THR A 5 -30.04 28.77 2.65
C THR A 5 -29.17 27.55 3.04
N LEU A 6 -28.81 26.71 2.07
CA LEU A 6 -27.94 25.52 2.29
C LEU A 6 -26.44 25.87 2.33
N TRP A 7 -26.02 26.95 1.67
CA TRP A 7 -24.61 27.39 1.73
C TRP A 7 -24.29 28.11 3.04
N PHE A 8 -25.25 28.81 3.63
CA PHE A 8 -25.07 29.50 4.90
C PHE A 8 -24.98 28.52 6.10
N SER A 9 -25.62 27.36 6.01
CA SER A 9 -25.63 26.35 7.08
C SER A 9 -24.34 25.51 7.13
N LEU A 10 -23.68 25.28 5.99
CA LEU A 10 -22.34 24.65 5.95
C LEU A 10 -21.22 25.60 6.43
N LEU A 11 -21.32 26.89 6.15
CA LEU A 11 -20.36 27.90 6.63
C LEU A 11 -20.51 28.17 8.14
N LEU A 12 -21.72 28.09 8.70
CA LEU A 12 -21.94 28.20 10.15
C LEU A 12 -21.53 26.95 10.94
N ALA A 13 -21.63 25.75 10.34
CA ALA A 13 -21.09 24.53 10.95
C ALA A 13 -19.55 24.59 11.04
N ALA A 14 -18.87 25.18 10.06
CA ALA A 14 -17.43 25.44 10.12
C ALA A 14 -17.06 26.55 11.13
N ALA A 15 -17.94 27.54 11.35
CA ALA A 15 -17.70 28.64 12.29
C ALA A 15 -18.03 28.30 13.77
N SER A 16 -18.69 27.16 14.02
CA SER A 16 -19.05 26.68 15.38
C SER A 16 -18.34 25.36 15.76
N ALA A 17 -17.49 24.83 14.89
CA ALA A 17 -16.60 23.72 15.19
C ALA A 17 -15.46 24.19 16.10
N GLY A 18 -15.74 24.25 17.39
CA GLY A 18 -14.72 24.46 18.41
C GLY A 18 -13.76 23.28 18.48
N ARG A 19 -12.55 23.49 17.93
CA ARG A 19 -11.24 22.96 18.39
C ARG A 19 -11.00 21.44 18.18
N ALA A 20 -9.87 21.13 17.52
CA ALA A 20 -9.37 19.80 17.16
C ALA A 20 -10.33 18.90 16.32
N THR A 21 -11.23 19.49 15.53
CA THR A 21 -12.22 18.74 14.71
C THR A 21 -11.66 18.21 13.37
N ALA A 22 -10.37 18.39 13.09
CA ALA A 22 -9.75 18.08 11.80
C ALA A 22 -8.84 16.83 11.80
N LEU A 23 -8.78 16.09 12.91
CA LEU A 23 -7.97 14.86 12.98
C LEU A 23 -8.60 13.73 12.18
N TRP A 24 -7.81 13.12 11.30
CA TRP A 24 -8.19 11.93 10.57
C TRP A 24 -6.99 11.01 10.29
N PRO A 25 -7.09 9.69 10.58
CA PRO A 25 -8.10 9.05 11.42
C PRO A 25 -8.10 9.59 12.86
N TRP A 26 -9.23 9.46 13.56
CA TRP A 26 -9.34 9.87 14.96
C TRP A 26 -8.50 8.97 15.87
N PRO A 27 -7.63 9.52 16.75
CA PRO A 27 -6.81 8.73 17.67
C PRO A 27 -7.64 7.91 18.67
N GLN A 28 -7.09 6.79 19.16
CA GLN A 28 -7.74 5.97 20.20
C GLN A 28 -8.05 6.78 21.48
N TYR A 29 -7.06 7.53 21.97
CA TYR A 29 -7.20 8.43 23.09
C TYR A 29 -6.67 9.82 22.74
N ILE A 30 -7.48 10.83 23.05
CA ILE A 30 -7.09 12.24 22.93
C ILE A 30 -7.69 13.04 24.08
N LYS A 31 -6.85 13.84 24.73
CA LYS A 31 -7.23 14.85 25.71
C LYS A 31 -6.64 16.17 25.29
N THR A 32 -7.49 17.08 24.85
CA THR A 32 -7.09 18.41 24.39
C THR A 32 -7.64 19.47 25.33
N SER A 33 -7.03 20.66 25.31
CA SER A 33 -7.51 21.81 26.08
C SER A 33 -7.52 23.07 25.23
N ASP A 34 -8.12 24.10 25.80
CA ASP A 34 -8.24 25.41 25.18
C ASP A 34 -6.97 26.25 25.21
N TRP A 35 -5.95 25.79 25.93
CA TRP A 35 -4.65 26.42 26.01
C TRP A 35 -3.85 26.15 24.73
N SER A 36 -3.33 27.21 24.10
CA SER A 36 -2.55 27.12 22.87
C SER A 36 -1.14 27.68 23.03
N TYR A 37 -0.25 27.16 22.20
CA TYR A 37 1.13 27.59 22.05
C TYR A 37 1.32 28.11 20.63
N THR A 38 2.17 29.12 20.47
CA THR A 38 2.58 29.61 19.15
C THR A 38 3.67 28.72 18.57
N ILE A 39 3.64 28.52 17.26
CA ILE A 39 4.71 27.88 16.49
C ILE A 39 5.29 28.92 15.52
N VAL A 40 6.61 29.04 15.50
CA VAL A 40 7.32 29.94 14.60
C VAL A 40 7.97 29.12 13.47
N PRO A 41 7.47 29.19 12.22
CA PRO A 41 7.91 28.32 11.12
C PRO A 41 9.43 28.32 10.88
N HIS A 42 10.07 29.48 10.98
CA HIS A 42 11.49 29.64 10.68
C HIS A 42 12.42 29.02 11.74
N THR A 43 11.97 28.89 12.99
CA THR A 43 12.77 28.35 14.10
C THR A 43 12.31 26.96 14.53
N PHE A 44 11.12 26.51 14.12
CA PHE A 44 10.62 25.19 14.45
C PHE A 44 11.53 24.09 13.89
N GLN A 45 11.82 23.06 14.67
CA GLN A 45 12.64 21.92 14.25
C GLN A 45 12.08 20.58 14.76
N PHE A 46 12.21 19.54 13.94
CA PHE A 46 12.10 18.16 14.42
C PHE A 46 13.48 17.73 14.94
N GLN A 47 13.52 17.11 16.11
CA GLN A 47 14.77 16.73 16.77
C GLN A 47 14.68 15.32 17.34
N TYR A 48 15.77 14.56 17.26
CA TYR A 48 15.88 13.29 17.96
C TYR A 48 16.08 13.50 19.46
N HIS A 49 15.39 12.70 20.28
CA HIS A 49 15.71 12.61 21.69
C HIS A 49 17.09 11.94 21.87
N LYS A 50 17.86 12.38 22.88
CA LYS A 50 19.22 11.86 23.15
C LYS A 50 19.27 10.36 23.43
N SER A 51 18.20 9.81 23.97
CA SER A 51 18.07 8.37 24.28
C SER A 51 17.27 7.59 23.23
N SER A 52 16.94 8.20 22.09
CA SER A 52 16.22 7.52 21.01
C SER A 52 17.14 6.49 20.35
N ALA A 53 16.59 5.31 20.04
CA ALA A 53 17.29 4.29 19.24
C ALA A 53 17.49 4.75 17.79
N ALA A 54 16.59 5.59 17.26
CA ALA A 54 16.78 6.30 16.00
C ALA A 54 17.50 7.63 16.23
N GLN A 55 18.48 7.94 15.38
CA GLN A 55 19.30 9.16 15.41
C GLN A 55 19.50 9.67 13.97
N VAL A 56 20.22 10.78 13.82
CA VAL A 56 20.64 11.31 12.51
C VAL A 56 21.30 10.21 11.68
N GLY A 57 20.89 10.08 10.42
CA GLY A 57 21.21 8.95 9.54
C GLY A 57 20.06 7.93 9.41
N CYS A 58 18.98 8.10 10.18
CA CYS A 58 17.75 7.32 10.04
C CYS A 58 17.00 7.75 8.77
N SER A 59 17.22 7.03 7.67
CA SER A 59 16.63 7.34 6.34
C SER A 59 15.13 7.66 6.39
N VAL A 60 14.35 6.90 7.15
CA VAL A 60 12.90 7.10 7.29
C VAL A 60 12.55 8.41 7.99
N LEU A 61 13.20 8.73 9.11
CA LEU A 61 12.83 9.89 9.93
C LEU A 61 13.46 11.18 9.43
N ASP A 62 14.68 11.15 8.92
CA ASP A 62 15.33 12.33 8.35
C ASP A 62 14.50 12.87 7.16
N GLU A 63 14.07 11.99 6.25
CA GLU A 63 13.18 12.33 5.13
C GLU A 63 11.77 12.73 5.60
N ALA A 64 11.23 12.07 6.63
CA ALA A 64 9.93 12.45 7.18
C ALA A 64 9.95 13.84 7.82
N PHE A 65 11.00 14.19 8.57
CA PHE A 65 11.14 15.51 9.18
C PHE A 65 11.18 16.61 8.14
N GLN A 66 11.91 16.40 7.05
CA GLN A 66 11.95 17.36 5.95
C GLN A 66 10.58 17.46 5.26
N ARG A 67 9.97 16.33 4.90
CA ARG A 67 8.65 16.30 4.25
C ARG A 67 7.56 16.96 5.09
N TYR A 68 7.46 16.66 6.39
CA TYR A 68 6.47 17.26 7.27
C TYR A 68 6.74 18.74 7.54
N ARG A 69 8.01 19.16 7.56
CA ARG A 69 8.36 20.59 7.61
C ARG A 69 7.83 21.32 6.38
N ASP A 70 8.04 20.76 5.20
CA ASP A 70 7.60 21.35 3.94
C ASP A 70 6.07 21.32 3.81
N LEU A 71 5.41 20.25 4.27
CA LEU A 71 3.95 20.17 4.34
C LEU A 71 3.35 21.25 5.23
N LEU A 72 3.98 21.53 6.38
CA LEU A 72 3.51 22.52 7.36
C LEU A 72 3.80 23.96 6.93
N PHE A 73 4.96 24.22 6.32
CA PHE A 73 5.49 25.59 6.18
C PHE A 73 5.98 25.95 4.76
N GLY A 74 5.97 25.01 3.81
CA GLY A 74 6.71 25.12 2.54
C GLY A 74 6.38 26.34 1.68
N SER A 75 5.11 26.65 1.43
CA SER A 75 4.72 27.81 0.59
C SER A 75 4.37 29.06 1.40
N VAL A 76 5.01 29.28 2.55
CA VAL A 76 4.93 30.59 3.22
C VAL A 76 5.80 31.57 2.43
N THR A 77 5.22 32.17 1.40
CA THR A 77 5.77 33.36 0.75
C THR A 77 5.99 34.43 1.82
N LEU A 78 7.27 34.79 1.97
CA LEU A 78 7.85 35.77 2.89
C LEU A 78 7.20 37.16 2.77
N HIS A 79 6.00 37.38 3.32
CA HIS A 79 5.39 38.72 3.31
C HIS A 79 4.62 39.05 4.59
N PHE A 80 5.19 38.84 5.78
CA PHE A 80 4.68 39.55 6.97
C PHE A 80 5.78 39.99 7.93
N ARG A 81 6.19 41.26 7.81
CA ARG A 81 6.64 42.07 8.94
C ARG A 81 5.39 42.62 9.62
N HIS A 82 4.90 41.96 10.66
CA HIS A 82 3.99 42.60 11.60
C HIS A 82 4.40 42.26 13.04
N ARG A 83 4.42 43.30 13.88
CA ARG A 83 4.68 43.21 15.32
C ARG A 83 3.67 42.25 15.93
N VAL A 84 4.14 41.11 16.42
CA VAL A 84 3.38 40.30 17.39
C VAL A 84 3.23 41.16 18.64
N GLU A 85 2.01 41.55 18.98
CA GLU A 85 1.73 42.06 20.31
C GLU A 85 2.12 40.96 21.30
N LYS A 86 3.09 41.27 22.17
CA LYS A 86 3.58 40.39 23.23
C LYS A 86 2.48 40.19 24.27
N TRP A 87 1.53 39.33 23.97
CA TRP A 87 0.79 38.61 24.98
C TRP A 87 1.62 37.37 25.35
N HIS A 88 1.71 37.05 26.64
CA HIS A 88 2.53 35.96 27.20
C HIS A 88 2.07 34.56 26.73
N ILE A 89 2.19 34.26 25.44
CA ILE A 89 1.91 32.95 24.87
C ILE A 89 3.23 32.21 24.78
N SER A 90 3.29 31.03 25.40
CA SER A 90 4.48 30.19 25.38
C SER A 90 4.68 29.60 23.98
N GLU A 91 5.91 29.65 23.47
CA GLU A 91 6.27 29.15 22.15
C GLU A 91 6.67 27.67 22.19
N LYS A 92 6.36 26.90 21.13
CA LYS A 92 6.93 25.58 20.88
C LYS A 92 7.82 25.63 19.65
N ASN A 93 9.13 25.55 19.88
CA ASN A 93 10.16 25.66 18.85
C ASN A 93 10.71 24.32 18.36
N SER A 94 10.29 23.20 18.94
CA SER A 94 10.68 21.88 18.44
C SER A 94 9.68 20.79 18.79
N LEU A 95 9.61 19.75 17.96
CA LEU A 95 9.06 18.45 18.32
C LEU A 95 10.22 17.47 18.54
N VAL A 96 10.33 16.93 19.75
CA VAL A 96 11.35 15.95 20.10
C VAL A 96 10.79 14.54 19.93
N VAL A 97 11.49 13.70 19.17
CA VAL A 97 11.05 12.34 18.80
C VAL A 97 11.92 11.28 19.46
N LEU A 98 11.30 10.34 20.17
CA LEU A 98 11.95 9.16 20.76
C LEU A 98 11.37 7.90 20.16
N VAL A 99 12.24 7.09 19.52
CA VAL A 99 11.89 5.73 19.11
C VAL A 99 12.59 4.73 20.03
N VAL A 100 11.85 3.76 20.56
CA VAL A 100 12.37 2.79 21.55
C VAL A 100 13.27 1.74 20.89
N THR A 101 12.85 1.20 19.73
CA THR A 101 13.54 0.10 19.06
C THR A 101 14.24 0.56 17.76
N PRO A 102 15.44 0.04 17.46
CA PRO A 102 16.12 0.33 16.20
C PRO A 102 15.38 -0.34 15.03
N GLY A 103 15.25 0.35 13.90
CA GLY A 103 14.55 -0.22 12.74
C GLY A 103 14.50 0.67 11.49
N CYS A 104 15.29 1.75 11.42
CA CYS A 104 15.22 2.73 10.33
C CYS A 104 15.50 2.16 8.94
N ASP A 105 16.29 1.10 8.84
CA ASP A 105 16.69 0.48 7.56
C ASP A 105 15.90 -0.80 7.25
N GLN A 106 14.93 -1.16 8.10
CA GLN A 106 14.08 -2.32 7.89
C GLN A 106 12.87 -1.96 7.03
N LEU A 107 12.25 -2.98 6.43
CA LEU A 107 10.94 -2.86 5.80
C LEU A 107 9.83 -3.03 6.85
N PRO A 108 8.68 -2.36 6.68
CA PRO A 108 7.52 -2.65 7.50
C PRO A 108 7.02 -4.08 7.23
N SER A 109 6.41 -4.69 8.24
CA SER A 109 5.80 -6.03 8.19
C SER A 109 4.39 -6.00 8.76
N LEU A 110 3.67 -7.13 8.73
CA LEU A 110 2.36 -7.23 9.37
C LEU A 110 2.47 -7.05 10.90
N GLU A 111 3.60 -7.44 11.47
CA GLU A 111 3.92 -7.41 12.89
C GLU A 111 4.52 -6.07 13.34
N SER A 112 4.73 -5.14 12.41
CA SER A 112 5.22 -3.79 12.72
C SER A 112 4.32 -3.11 13.75
N VAL A 113 4.88 -2.75 14.91
CA VAL A 113 4.16 -2.04 15.96
C VAL A 113 4.10 -0.55 15.63
N GLU A 114 2.90 -0.04 15.36
CA GLU A 114 2.66 1.35 14.93
C GLU A 114 2.10 2.26 16.03
N ASN A 115 2.28 1.89 17.32
CA ASN A 115 1.81 2.71 18.43
C ASN A 115 2.63 4.00 18.61
N TYR A 116 2.00 5.05 19.12
CA TYR A 116 2.70 6.26 19.52
C TYR A 116 1.93 7.03 20.60
N THR A 117 2.66 7.87 21.33
CA THR A 117 2.10 8.88 22.23
C THR A 117 2.63 10.25 21.84
N LEU A 118 1.74 11.25 21.77
CA LEU A 118 2.10 12.63 21.47
C LEU A 118 1.68 13.52 22.65
N THR A 119 2.64 14.21 23.25
CA THR A 119 2.42 15.08 24.42
C THR A 119 2.86 16.50 24.12
N ILE A 120 1.93 17.44 24.22
CA ILE A 120 2.14 18.87 24.05
C ILE A 120 1.64 19.56 25.32
N ASN A 121 2.55 20.02 26.17
CA ASN A 121 2.24 20.70 27.44
C ASN A 121 3.22 21.88 27.67
N ASP A 122 3.27 22.48 28.86
CA ASP A 122 4.16 23.65 29.09
C ASP A 122 5.64 23.29 29.00
N GLU A 123 6.00 22.09 29.43
CA GLU A 123 7.39 21.63 29.53
C GLU A 123 7.92 21.08 28.21
N GLN A 124 7.11 20.30 27.48
CA GLN A 124 7.57 19.52 26.34
C GLN A 124 6.59 19.49 25.17
N CYS A 125 7.14 19.25 23.98
CA CYS A 125 6.45 18.86 22.76
C CYS A 125 7.16 17.60 22.28
N PHE A 126 6.56 16.45 22.56
CA PHE A 126 7.27 15.17 22.59
C PHE A 126 6.45 14.07 21.92
N LEU A 127 7.08 13.33 21.00
CA LEU A 127 6.53 12.18 20.31
C LEU A 127 7.35 10.95 20.69
N LEU A 128 6.70 9.96 21.29
CA LEU A 128 7.29 8.67 21.65
C LEU A 128 6.59 7.56 20.88
N SER A 129 7.35 6.61 20.35
CA SER A 129 6.81 5.42 19.69
C SER A 129 7.70 4.20 19.93
N GLU A 130 7.12 3.00 19.87
CA GLU A 130 7.88 1.76 20.01
C GLU A 130 8.86 1.58 18.84
N THR A 131 8.38 1.81 17.62
CA THR A 131 9.16 1.68 16.37
C THR A 131 9.13 2.97 15.55
N VAL A 132 9.95 3.01 14.52
CA VAL A 132 9.96 4.12 13.53
C VAL A 132 8.61 4.29 12.82
N TRP A 133 7.83 3.21 12.69
CA TRP A 133 6.53 3.22 12.03
C TRP A 133 5.50 4.01 12.83
N GLY A 134 5.49 3.86 14.15
CA GLY A 134 4.64 4.66 15.04
C GLY A 134 5.01 6.15 15.00
N ALA A 135 6.29 6.49 14.92
CA ALA A 135 6.74 7.87 14.78
C ALA A 135 6.20 8.52 13.50
N LEU A 136 6.19 7.82 12.36
CA LEU A 136 5.56 8.33 11.14
C LEU A 136 4.07 8.65 11.33
N ARG A 137 3.32 7.78 12.04
CA ARG A 137 1.89 8.02 12.34
C ARG A 137 1.70 9.22 13.26
N GLY A 138 2.59 9.38 14.24
CA GLY A 138 2.58 10.52 15.16
C GLY A 138 2.94 11.85 14.49
N LEU A 139 3.86 11.85 13.52
CA LEU A 139 4.18 13.02 12.71
C LEU A 139 2.97 13.47 11.87
N GLU A 140 2.24 12.51 11.29
CA GLU A 140 1.00 12.81 10.59
C GLU A 140 -0.01 13.51 11.51
N THR A 141 -0.31 12.90 12.66
CA THR A 141 -1.23 13.46 13.65
C THR A 141 -0.75 14.83 14.15
N PHE A 142 0.54 14.99 14.42
CA PHE A 142 1.13 16.27 14.80
C PHE A 142 0.88 17.34 13.75
N SER A 143 1.04 17.01 12.46
CA SER A 143 0.82 17.97 11.38
C SER A 143 -0.62 18.47 11.31
N GLN A 144 -1.60 17.59 11.59
CA GLN A 144 -3.02 17.90 11.62
C GLN A 144 -3.45 18.71 12.86
N LEU A 145 -2.67 18.68 13.95
CA LEU A 145 -2.93 19.49 15.15
C LEU A 145 -2.52 20.95 14.99
N ILE A 146 -1.63 21.25 14.03
CA ILE A 146 -1.20 22.62 13.76
C ILE A 146 -2.28 23.32 12.94
N TRP A 147 -2.71 24.48 13.44
CA TRP A 147 -3.69 25.31 12.76
C TRP A 147 -3.21 26.74 12.64
N LYS A 148 -3.78 27.47 11.69
CA LYS A 148 -3.42 28.86 11.39
C LYS A 148 -4.57 29.77 11.75
N SER A 149 -4.32 30.82 12.52
CA SER A 149 -5.31 31.84 12.82
C SER A 149 -5.61 32.71 11.59
N PRO A 150 -6.71 33.49 11.58
CA PRO A 150 -7.00 34.43 10.49
C PRO A 150 -5.87 35.45 10.23
N GLU A 151 -5.12 35.81 11.27
CA GLU A 151 -3.95 36.71 11.20
C GLU A 151 -2.70 36.03 10.62
N GLY A 152 -2.79 34.72 10.40
CA GLY A 152 -1.75 33.91 9.83
C GLY A 152 -0.71 33.36 10.81
N THR A 153 -0.97 33.46 12.11
CA THR A 153 -0.11 32.88 13.15
C THR A 153 -0.40 31.38 13.31
N PHE A 154 0.65 30.56 13.41
CA PHE A 154 0.52 29.12 13.62
C PHE A 154 0.40 28.81 15.12
N TYR A 155 -0.56 27.96 15.46
CA TYR A 155 -0.85 27.54 16.81
C TYR A 155 -0.97 26.02 16.92
N ILE A 156 -0.74 25.52 18.13
CA ILE A 156 -1.01 24.15 18.53
C ILE A 156 -1.58 24.14 19.95
N ASN A 157 -2.59 23.31 20.20
CA ASN A 157 -3.22 23.23 21.52
C ASN A 157 -2.45 22.27 22.44
N ARG A 158 -2.48 22.53 23.75
CA ARG A 158 -2.06 21.55 24.76
C ARG A 158 -2.90 20.28 24.57
N THR A 159 -2.23 19.18 24.30
CA THR A 159 -2.86 17.92 23.87
C THR A 159 -2.03 16.73 24.33
N GLU A 160 -2.72 15.70 24.81
CA GLU A 160 -2.18 14.38 25.12
C GLU A 160 -2.89 13.36 24.23
N ILE A 161 -2.14 12.60 23.44
CA ILE A 161 -2.63 11.54 22.56
C ILE A 161 -1.89 10.25 22.87
N GLU A 162 -2.63 9.16 22.92
CA GLU A 162 -2.13 7.78 22.87
C GLU A 162 -2.90 7.07 21.76
N ASP A 163 -2.18 6.51 20.79
CA ASP A 163 -2.81 5.99 19.58
C ASP A 163 -2.10 4.74 19.06
N PHE A 164 -2.91 3.88 18.46
CA PHE A 164 -2.48 2.63 17.84
C PHE A 164 -3.58 2.15 16.87
N PRO A 165 -3.21 1.44 15.79
CA PRO A 165 -4.18 0.95 14.84
C PRO A 165 -5.00 -0.19 15.44
N ARG A 166 -6.31 -0.21 15.15
CA ARG A 166 -7.18 -1.35 15.49
C ARG A 166 -6.82 -2.62 14.71
N PHE A 167 -6.38 -2.47 13.46
CA PHE A 167 -6.02 -3.58 12.57
C PHE A 167 -4.64 -3.34 11.95
N PRO A 168 -3.78 -4.38 11.87
CA PRO A 168 -2.42 -4.25 11.35
C PRO A 168 -2.34 -4.23 9.83
N HIS A 169 -3.35 -4.73 9.12
CA HIS A 169 -3.42 -4.66 7.65
C HIS A 169 -4.45 -3.61 7.23
N ARG A 170 -4.01 -2.51 6.65
CA ARG A 170 -4.86 -1.42 6.14
C ARG A 170 -4.43 -1.13 4.71
N GLY A 171 -5.13 -1.77 3.77
CA GLY A 171 -4.75 -1.81 2.36
C GLY A 171 -5.53 -0.86 1.45
N LEU A 172 -4.86 -0.38 0.41
CA LEU A 172 -5.47 0.22 -0.77
C LEU A 172 -5.03 -0.58 -2.01
N LEU A 173 -5.99 -1.08 -2.78
CA LEU A 173 -5.73 -1.77 -4.04
C LEU A 173 -5.68 -0.78 -5.20
N LEU A 174 -4.66 -0.90 -6.04
CA LEU A 174 -4.55 -0.15 -7.29
C LEU A 174 -4.30 -1.11 -8.46
N ASP A 175 -5.25 -1.11 -9.41
CA ASP A 175 -5.18 -1.86 -10.66
C ASP A 175 -4.45 -1.02 -11.71
N THR A 176 -3.27 -1.50 -12.11
CA THR A 176 -2.44 -0.88 -13.15
C THR A 176 -2.43 -1.65 -14.46
N SER A 177 -3.30 -2.65 -14.60
CA SER A 177 -3.42 -3.47 -15.80
C SER A 177 -4.54 -2.99 -16.71
N ARG A 178 -5.74 -2.79 -16.16
CA ARG A 178 -6.91 -2.31 -16.96
C ARG A 178 -6.65 -0.92 -17.54
N HIS A 179 -5.90 -0.11 -16.80
CA HIS A 179 -5.26 1.10 -17.31
C HIS A 179 -3.89 1.22 -16.65
N TYR A 180 -2.87 1.56 -17.44
CA TYR A 180 -1.57 1.91 -16.89
C TYR A 180 -1.63 3.25 -16.15
N LEU A 181 -0.99 3.30 -14.99
CA LEU A 181 -0.86 4.54 -14.20
C LEU A 181 0.59 5.01 -14.19
N PRO A 182 0.88 6.28 -14.52
CA PRO A 182 2.24 6.81 -14.44
C PRO A 182 2.83 6.65 -13.04
N LEU A 183 4.15 6.42 -12.96
CA LEU A 183 4.86 6.29 -11.68
C LEU A 183 4.54 7.42 -10.71
N ALA A 184 4.53 8.68 -11.18
CA ALA A 184 4.19 9.83 -10.35
C ALA A 184 2.82 9.69 -9.65
N SER A 185 1.80 9.18 -10.34
CA SER A 185 0.47 8.99 -9.76
C SER A 185 0.45 7.89 -8.69
N ILE A 186 1.31 6.86 -8.83
CA ILE A 186 1.48 5.84 -7.79
C ILE A 186 2.16 6.45 -6.56
N LEU A 187 3.20 7.27 -6.75
CA LEU A 187 3.90 7.95 -5.66
C LEU A 187 2.97 8.94 -4.91
N ASP A 188 2.17 9.72 -5.65
CA ASP A 188 1.14 10.61 -5.08
C ASP A 188 0.10 9.82 -4.26
N THR A 189 -0.28 8.63 -4.73
CA THR A 189 -1.18 7.73 -4.00
C THR A 189 -0.55 7.28 -2.68
N LEU A 190 0.75 6.94 -2.68
CA LEU A 190 1.48 6.56 -1.46
C LEU A 190 1.59 7.70 -0.44
N ASP A 191 1.72 8.95 -0.90
CA ASP A 191 1.63 10.13 -0.03
C ASP A 191 0.27 10.21 0.66
N VAL A 192 -0.82 10.12 -0.11
CA VAL A 192 -2.18 10.20 0.43
C VAL A 192 -2.49 9.02 1.35
N MET A 193 -1.98 7.83 1.05
CA MET A 193 -2.06 6.67 1.93
C MET A 193 -1.39 6.95 3.28
N ALA A 194 -0.22 7.59 3.29
CA ALA A 194 0.50 7.96 4.52
C ALA A 194 -0.32 8.96 5.36
N TYR A 195 -0.92 9.97 4.73
CA TYR A 195 -1.79 10.94 5.41
C TYR A 195 -2.99 10.27 6.08
N ASN A 196 -3.52 9.23 5.44
CA ASN A 196 -4.66 8.45 5.95
C ASN A 196 -4.25 7.24 6.81
N LYS A 197 -2.95 7.11 7.14
CA LYS A 197 -2.38 6.01 7.94
C LYS A 197 -2.63 4.60 7.36
N PHE A 198 -2.84 4.47 6.05
CA PHE A 198 -2.77 3.18 5.35
C PHE A 198 -1.32 2.67 5.37
N ASN A 199 -1.15 1.34 5.38
CA ASN A 199 0.16 0.71 5.50
C ASN A 199 0.39 -0.46 4.54
N VAL A 200 -0.57 -0.77 3.65
CA VAL A 200 -0.38 -1.75 2.58
C VAL A 200 -0.83 -1.15 1.25
N PHE A 201 0.10 -1.10 0.31
CA PHE A 201 -0.18 -0.84 -1.08
C PHE A 201 -0.35 -2.19 -1.79
N HIS A 202 -1.59 -2.56 -2.08
CA HIS A 202 -1.90 -3.76 -2.85
C HIS A 202 -1.83 -3.39 -4.32
N TRP A 203 -0.72 -3.75 -4.94
CA TRP A 203 -0.48 -3.43 -6.34
C TRP A 203 -0.97 -4.60 -7.20
N HIS A 204 -2.08 -4.39 -7.91
CA HIS A 204 -2.58 -5.33 -8.91
C HIS A 204 -1.93 -4.99 -10.25
N LEU A 205 -0.76 -5.60 -10.51
CA LEU A 205 0.16 -5.16 -11.57
C LEU A 205 -0.32 -5.53 -12.97
N VAL A 206 -0.87 -6.74 -13.13
CA VAL A 206 -1.17 -7.37 -14.42
C VAL A 206 -2.53 -8.05 -14.38
N ASP A 207 -3.19 -8.14 -15.53
CA ASP A 207 -4.54 -8.75 -15.69
C ASP A 207 -4.71 -9.07 -17.19
N ASP A 208 -5.92 -9.40 -17.64
CA ASP A 208 -6.26 -9.68 -19.04
C ASP A 208 -5.87 -8.56 -20.01
N SER A 209 -6.01 -7.31 -19.58
CA SER A 209 -5.89 -6.15 -20.46
C SER A 209 -4.45 -5.76 -20.79
N SER A 210 -3.54 -5.85 -19.82
CA SER A 210 -2.13 -5.57 -20.07
C SER A 210 -1.16 -6.22 -19.08
N PHE A 211 0.10 -6.34 -19.52
CA PHE A 211 1.23 -6.82 -18.71
C PHE A 211 2.32 -5.72 -18.65
N PRO A 212 2.18 -4.69 -17.78
CA PRO A 212 3.14 -3.59 -17.71
C PRO A 212 4.40 -3.91 -16.89
N TYR A 213 4.38 -4.91 -16.01
CA TYR A 213 5.55 -5.29 -15.21
C TYR A 213 6.71 -5.79 -16.09
N GLU A 214 7.91 -5.23 -15.98
CA GLU A 214 9.10 -5.67 -16.71
C GLU A 214 9.79 -6.85 -16.02
N SER A 215 9.54 -8.06 -16.52
CA SER A 215 10.22 -9.26 -16.03
C SER A 215 11.60 -9.45 -16.65
N PHE A 216 12.62 -9.68 -15.83
CA PHE A 216 13.97 -9.95 -16.34
C PHE A 216 14.19 -11.42 -16.75
N THR A 217 13.45 -12.36 -16.17
CA THR A 217 13.43 -13.77 -16.58
C THR A 217 12.59 -13.99 -17.83
N PHE A 218 11.50 -13.23 -18.00
CA PHE A 218 10.61 -13.34 -19.16
C PHE A 218 10.31 -11.98 -19.82
N PRO A 219 11.29 -11.36 -20.51
CA PRO A 219 11.12 -10.02 -21.11
C PRO A 219 10.00 -9.93 -22.16
N ASP A 220 9.62 -11.06 -22.74
CA ASP A 220 8.57 -11.11 -23.77
C ASP A 220 7.16 -10.89 -23.20
N LEU A 221 6.94 -11.11 -21.89
CA LEU A 221 5.67 -10.80 -21.22
C LEU A 221 5.31 -9.33 -21.40
N THR A 222 6.21 -8.43 -21.06
CA THR A 222 6.01 -6.98 -21.16
C THR A 222 6.02 -6.51 -22.61
N LYS A 223 6.98 -7.00 -23.42
CA LYS A 223 7.14 -6.58 -24.82
C LYS A 223 5.92 -6.87 -25.68
N LYS A 224 5.17 -7.93 -25.37
CA LYS A 224 4.02 -8.39 -26.15
C LYS A 224 2.68 -8.26 -25.42
N GLY A 225 2.70 -8.07 -24.10
CA GLY A 225 1.50 -7.97 -23.27
C GLY A 225 1.20 -6.56 -22.74
N SER A 226 2.15 -5.62 -22.72
CA SER A 226 1.88 -4.22 -22.35
C SER A 226 1.10 -3.47 -23.43
N TYR A 227 0.38 -2.40 -23.05
CA TYR A 227 -0.27 -1.51 -24.02
C TYR A 227 0.71 -0.87 -24.99
N ASN A 228 1.92 -0.55 -24.51
CA ASN A 228 3.00 -0.05 -25.33
C ASN A 228 4.34 -0.44 -24.69
N PRO A 229 5.24 -1.11 -25.44
CA PRO A 229 6.49 -1.65 -24.89
C PRO A 229 7.53 -0.59 -24.50
N SER A 230 7.25 0.70 -24.73
CA SER A 230 8.15 1.80 -24.40
C SER A 230 7.57 2.80 -23.39
N THR A 231 6.25 2.99 -23.37
CA THR A 231 5.62 4.07 -22.58
C THR A 231 4.71 3.60 -21.45
N HIS A 232 4.27 2.34 -21.47
CA HIS A 232 3.33 1.80 -20.49
C HIS A 232 3.92 0.56 -19.82
N ILE A 233 5.10 0.76 -19.22
CA ILE A 233 5.89 -0.28 -18.56
C ILE A 233 6.33 0.19 -17.18
N TYR A 234 6.43 -0.74 -16.23
CA TYR A 234 7.11 -0.54 -14.96
C TYR A 234 8.44 -1.26 -15.01
N THR A 235 9.51 -0.49 -15.18
CA THR A 235 10.87 -1.03 -15.21
C THR A 235 11.30 -1.51 -13.83
N ALA A 236 12.39 -2.30 -13.77
CA ALA A 236 12.98 -2.69 -12.49
C ALA A 236 13.35 -1.48 -11.59
N ARG A 237 13.69 -0.34 -12.20
CA ARG A 237 13.94 0.92 -11.47
C ARG A 237 12.66 1.47 -10.87
N ASP A 238 11.59 1.53 -11.64
CA ASP A 238 10.29 2.07 -11.19
C ASP A 238 9.74 1.25 -10.02
N VAL A 239 9.80 -0.08 -10.13
CA VAL A 239 9.37 -0.98 -9.05
C VAL A 239 10.19 -0.76 -7.77
N LYS A 240 11.52 -0.65 -7.90
CA LYS A 240 12.40 -0.36 -6.75
C LYS A 240 12.09 1.00 -6.12
N GLU A 241 11.80 2.00 -6.94
CA GLU A 241 11.43 3.35 -6.48
C GLU A 241 10.12 3.32 -5.72
N VAL A 242 9.08 2.64 -6.21
CA VAL A 242 7.80 2.46 -5.49
C VAL A 242 8.01 1.78 -4.14
N ILE A 243 8.80 0.70 -4.10
CA ILE A 243 9.08 -0.05 -2.86
C ILE A 243 9.78 0.85 -1.83
N GLU A 244 10.82 1.58 -2.23
CA GLU A 244 11.54 2.46 -1.29
C GLU A 244 10.69 3.65 -0.86
N TYR A 245 9.94 4.25 -1.79
CA TYR A 245 9.07 5.39 -1.51
C TYR A 245 7.95 5.02 -0.52
N ALA A 246 7.40 3.81 -0.67
CA ALA A 246 6.44 3.22 0.26
C ALA A 246 7.09 2.94 1.63
N ARG A 247 8.31 2.36 1.66
CA ARG A 247 9.05 2.09 2.90
C ARG A 247 9.29 3.35 3.73
N LEU A 248 9.70 4.46 3.09
CA LEU A 248 9.91 5.75 3.74
C LEU A 248 8.62 6.35 4.36
N ARG A 249 7.46 5.76 4.05
CA ARG A 249 6.13 6.10 4.60
C ARG A 249 5.55 5.00 5.49
N GLY A 250 6.31 3.95 5.77
CA GLY A 250 5.85 2.79 6.51
C GLY A 250 4.72 2.05 5.80
N ILE A 251 4.78 1.97 4.47
CA ILE A 251 3.82 1.26 3.62
C ILE A 251 4.52 0.04 3.03
N ARG A 252 3.88 -1.12 3.14
CA ARG A 252 4.27 -2.39 2.52
C ARG A 252 3.78 -2.42 1.08
N VAL A 253 4.55 -3.00 0.18
CA VAL A 253 4.12 -3.25 -1.21
C VAL A 253 3.77 -4.72 -1.36
N LEU A 254 2.47 -5.01 -1.42
CA LEU A 254 1.92 -6.35 -1.65
C LEU A 254 1.63 -6.47 -3.16
N ALA A 255 2.50 -7.17 -3.87
CA ALA A 255 2.32 -7.38 -5.31
C ALA A 255 1.35 -8.53 -5.58
N GLU A 256 0.47 -8.31 -6.56
CA GLU A 256 -0.43 -9.31 -7.09
C GLU A 256 -0.09 -9.66 -8.54
N PHE A 257 -0.02 -10.97 -8.79
CA PHE A 257 0.07 -11.56 -10.11
C PHE A 257 -1.01 -12.65 -10.20
N ASP A 258 -2.20 -12.25 -10.63
CA ASP A 258 -3.39 -13.10 -10.59
C ASP A 258 -3.29 -14.28 -11.56
N THR A 259 -3.61 -15.48 -11.07
CA THR A 259 -3.71 -16.70 -11.88
C THR A 259 -4.70 -17.70 -11.23
N PRO A 260 -5.36 -18.60 -11.98
CA PRO A 260 -5.21 -18.84 -13.43
C PRO A 260 -6.14 -18.01 -14.31
N GLY A 261 -7.13 -17.32 -13.73
CA GLY A 261 -7.94 -16.29 -14.41
C GLY A 261 -7.09 -15.08 -14.78
N HIS A 262 -7.70 -14.03 -15.34
CA HIS A 262 -7.06 -12.71 -15.49
C HIS A 262 -5.65 -12.71 -16.14
N THR A 263 -5.43 -13.59 -17.12
CA THR A 263 -4.10 -13.88 -17.69
C THR A 263 -4.00 -13.72 -19.20
N GLN A 264 -4.99 -13.12 -19.88
CA GLN A 264 -4.95 -12.98 -21.35
C GLN A 264 -3.69 -12.26 -21.85
N SER A 265 -3.23 -11.22 -21.15
CA SER A 265 -2.02 -10.46 -21.52
C SER A 265 -0.71 -11.27 -21.41
N TRP A 266 -0.71 -12.39 -20.67
CA TRP A 266 0.47 -13.23 -20.48
C TRP A 266 0.75 -14.10 -21.71
N GLY A 267 -0.30 -14.52 -22.41
CA GLY A 267 -0.24 -15.49 -23.51
C GLY A 267 0.71 -15.12 -24.66
N PRO A 268 0.68 -13.90 -25.20
CA PRO A 268 1.59 -13.48 -26.27
C PRO A 268 3.08 -13.58 -25.90
N GLY A 269 3.41 -13.34 -24.63
CA GLY A 269 4.77 -13.42 -24.10
C GLY A 269 5.24 -14.83 -23.81
N VAL A 270 4.32 -15.75 -23.54
CA VAL A 270 4.61 -17.14 -23.14
C VAL A 270 3.72 -18.12 -23.93
N PRO A 271 4.09 -18.45 -25.18
CA PRO A 271 3.32 -19.37 -26.01
C PRO A 271 3.08 -20.71 -25.32
N GLY A 272 1.83 -21.20 -25.37
CA GLY A 272 1.43 -22.46 -24.75
C GLY A 272 1.05 -22.36 -23.27
N LEU A 273 1.15 -21.17 -22.64
CA LEU A 273 0.72 -20.96 -21.25
C LEU A 273 -0.81 -20.99 -21.11
N LEU A 274 -1.53 -20.30 -21.99
CA LEU A 274 -3.00 -20.20 -21.93
C LEU A 274 -3.68 -21.39 -22.62
N THR A 275 -4.88 -21.72 -22.14
CA THR A 275 -5.68 -22.80 -22.73
C THR A 275 -6.28 -22.36 -24.07
N PRO A 276 -6.03 -23.07 -25.18
CA PRO A 276 -6.77 -22.86 -26.43
C PRO A 276 -8.21 -23.34 -26.26
N CYS A 277 -9.18 -22.49 -26.57
CA CYS A 277 -10.60 -22.85 -26.51
C CYS A 277 -11.03 -23.57 -27.80
N TYR A 278 -12.07 -24.38 -27.70
CA TYR A 278 -12.60 -25.17 -28.81
C TYR A 278 -14.08 -24.86 -29.07
N SER A 279 -14.45 -24.82 -30.34
CA SER A 279 -15.84 -24.81 -30.79
C SER A 279 -16.10 -26.11 -31.54
N GLY A 280 -16.76 -27.06 -30.87
CA GLY A 280 -16.87 -28.43 -31.36
C GLY A 280 -15.51 -29.14 -31.36
N SER A 281 -15.07 -29.63 -32.52
CA SER A 281 -13.80 -30.35 -32.68
C SER A 281 -12.61 -29.47 -33.09
N GLN A 282 -12.83 -28.17 -33.33
CA GLN A 282 -11.82 -27.27 -33.85
C GLN A 282 -11.46 -26.18 -32.82
N PRO A 283 -10.20 -25.72 -32.76
CA PRO A 283 -9.83 -24.55 -31.98
C PRO A 283 -10.64 -23.31 -32.42
N SER A 284 -11.15 -22.54 -31.47
CA SER A 284 -11.93 -21.32 -31.75
C SER A 284 -11.06 -20.12 -32.16
N GLY A 285 -9.75 -20.20 -31.94
CA GLY A 285 -8.82 -19.07 -32.08
C GLY A 285 -8.78 -18.16 -30.86
N THR A 286 -9.56 -18.45 -29.81
CA THR A 286 -9.53 -17.72 -28.54
C THR A 286 -8.81 -18.53 -27.45
N PHE A 287 -8.37 -17.83 -26.42
CA PHE A 287 -7.70 -18.42 -25.26
C PHE A 287 -8.52 -18.18 -24.00
N GLY A 288 -8.39 -19.09 -23.04
CA GLY A 288 -8.98 -18.99 -21.71
C GLY A 288 -7.91 -18.92 -20.62
N PRO A 289 -8.24 -19.35 -19.39
CA PRO A 289 -7.31 -19.37 -18.27
C PRO A 289 -6.02 -20.15 -18.56
N VAL A 290 -4.99 -19.90 -17.75
CA VAL A 290 -3.74 -20.67 -17.73
C VAL A 290 -4.04 -22.17 -17.81
N ASN A 291 -3.30 -22.90 -18.64
CA ASN A 291 -3.49 -24.34 -18.81
C ASN A 291 -2.83 -25.11 -17.65
N PRO A 292 -3.61 -25.71 -16.74
CA PRO A 292 -3.06 -26.32 -15.53
C PRO A 292 -2.60 -27.77 -15.75
N THR A 293 -2.67 -28.28 -16.98
CA THR A 293 -2.41 -29.69 -17.30
C THR A 293 -1.00 -29.95 -17.83
N LEU A 294 -0.24 -28.89 -18.11
CA LEU A 294 1.11 -28.95 -18.67
C LEU A 294 2.16 -28.74 -17.59
N ASN A 295 3.22 -29.55 -17.58
CA ASN A 295 4.35 -29.35 -16.67
C ASN A 295 5.06 -28.01 -16.91
N TYR A 296 5.16 -27.62 -18.18
CA TYR A 296 5.74 -26.34 -18.60
C TYR A 296 5.10 -25.13 -17.88
N THR A 297 3.79 -25.17 -17.64
CA THR A 297 3.08 -24.13 -16.87
C THR A 297 3.70 -23.94 -15.49
N TYR A 298 3.98 -25.03 -14.78
CA TYR A 298 4.53 -24.97 -13.43
C TYR A 298 6.02 -24.65 -13.40
N GLU A 299 6.78 -25.04 -14.43
CA GLU A 299 8.18 -24.61 -14.62
C GLU A 299 8.27 -23.10 -14.86
N PHE A 300 7.38 -22.56 -15.70
CA PHE A 300 7.23 -21.12 -15.90
C PHE A 300 6.85 -20.41 -14.60
N MET A 301 5.77 -20.85 -13.92
CA MET A 301 5.32 -20.24 -12.66
C MET A 301 6.40 -20.29 -11.58
N SER A 302 7.15 -21.40 -11.48
CA SER A 302 8.27 -21.52 -10.54
C SER A 302 9.34 -20.47 -10.83
N THR A 303 9.78 -20.35 -12.08
CA THR A 303 10.81 -19.37 -12.47
C THR A 303 10.32 -17.94 -12.26
N PHE A 304 9.09 -17.64 -12.67
CA PHE A 304 8.49 -16.31 -12.55
C PHE A 304 8.34 -15.90 -11.08
N PHE A 305 7.74 -16.74 -10.23
CA PHE A 305 7.58 -16.41 -8.81
C PHE A 305 8.89 -16.44 -8.03
N SER A 306 9.94 -17.14 -8.50
CA SER A 306 11.29 -16.98 -7.97
C SER A 306 11.80 -15.54 -8.16
N GLU A 307 11.60 -14.97 -9.34
CA GLU A 307 11.90 -13.56 -9.60
C GLU A 307 11.04 -12.64 -8.72
N ILE A 308 9.71 -12.81 -8.72
CA ILE A 308 8.81 -11.96 -7.93
C ILE A 308 9.19 -11.99 -6.44
N SER A 309 9.53 -13.15 -5.90
CA SER A 309 9.96 -13.29 -4.50
C SER A 309 11.26 -12.54 -4.18
N SER A 310 12.11 -12.34 -5.18
CA SER A 310 13.39 -11.61 -5.06
C SER A 310 13.20 -10.10 -5.25
N VAL A 311 12.29 -9.69 -6.13
CA VAL A 311 12.00 -8.28 -6.44
C VAL A 311 11.18 -7.63 -5.34
N PHE A 312 10.11 -8.30 -4.88
CA PHE A 312 9.20 -7.76 -3.88
C PHE A 312 9.55 -8.30 -2.49
N PRO A 313 10.03 -7.45 -1.58
CA PRO A 313 10.60 -7.91 -0.33
C PRO A 313 9.56 -8.21 0.75
N ASP A 314 8.29 -7.79 0.58
CA ASP A 314 7.21 -8.13 1.51
C ASP A 314 7.10 -9.66 1.69
N PHE A 315 6.83 -10.11 2.91
CA PHE A 315 6.72 -11.54 3.18
C PHE A 315 5.58 -12.19 2.39
N TYR A 316 4.49 -11.45 2.13
CA TYR A 316 3.32 -11.94 1.41
C TYR A 316 3.37 -11.54 -0.06
N LEU A 317 2.83 -12.42 -0.90
CA LEU A 317 2.46 -12.13 -2.29
C LEU A 317 0.98 -12.43 -2.47
N HIS A 318 0.26 -11.62 -3.25
CA HIS A 318 -1.11 -11.95 -3.62
C HIS A 318 -1.08 -12.81 -4.89
N LEU A 319 -1.71 -13.97 -4.84
CA LEU A 319 -1.72 -14.94 -5.96
C LEU A 319 -3.03 -14.92 -6.75
N GLY A 320 -3.95 -14.04 -6.34
CA GLY A 320 -5.23 -13.87 -7.00
C GLY A 320 -6.15 -15.08 -6.81
N GLY A 321 -6.64 -15.61 -7.93
CA GLY A 321 -7.43 -16.81 -8.01
C GLY A 321 -8.95 -16.56 -7.98
N ASP A 322 -9.38 -15.38 -8.39
CA ASP A 322 -10.79 -15.00 -8.55
C ASP A 322 -11.35 -15.37 -9.94
N GLU A 323 -12.68 -15.38 -10.02
CA GLU A 323 -13.49 -15.34 -11.25
C GLU A 323 -13.10 -16.30 -12.41
N VAL A 324 -12.52 -17.47 -12.11
CA VAL A 324 -12.07 -18.41 -13.16
C VAL A 324 -13.26 -18.98 -13.96
N ASP A 325 -13.37 -18.60 -15.24
CA ASP A 325 -14.33 -19.20 -16.16
C ASP A 325 -13.84 -20.54 -16.72
N PHE A 326 -14.53 -21.62 -16.34
CA PHE A 326 -14.21 -22.98 -16.77
C PHE A 326 -14.68 -23.32 -18.19
N THR A 327 -15.38 -22.43 -18.90
CA THR A 327 -15.96 -22.72 -20.23
C THR A 327 -14.89 -23.15 -21.23
N CYS A 328 -13.75 -22.43 -21.27
CA CYS A 328 -12.65 -22.78 -22.16
C CYS A 328 -12.00 -24.12 -21.80
N TRP A 329 -11.73 -24.36 -20.51
CA TRP A 329 -11.24 -25.66 -20.03
C TRP A 329 -12.17 -26.80 -20.38
N LYS A 330 -13.48 -26.59 -20.24
CA LYS A 330 -14.50 -27.59 -20.59
C LYS A 330 -14.53 -27.89 -22.08
N SER A 331 -14.23 -26.91 -22.93
CA SER A 331 -14.18 -27.10 -24.38
C SER A 331 -12.96 -27.91 -24.84
N ASN A 332 -11.83 -27.82 -24.12
CA ASN A 332 -10.55 -28.33 -24.58
C ASN A 332 -10.42 -29.87 -24.39
N PRO A 333 -10.13 -30.65 -25.44
CA PRO A 333 -10.08 -32.12 -25.37
C PRO A 333 -8.92 -32.66 -24.54
N ASP A 334 -7.78 -31.98 -24.51
CA ASP A 334 -6.61 -32.40 -23.73
C ASP A 334 -6.87 -32.22 -22.24
N ILE A 335 -7.52 -31.12 -21.87
CA ILE A 335 -7.96 -30.89 -20.49
C ILE A 335 -9.02 -31.92 -20.09
N GLN A 336 -9.99 -32.23 -20.95
CA GLN A 336 -10.96 -33.29 -20.68
C GLN A 336 -10.29 -34.66 -20.46
N ASN A 337 -9.21 -34.96 -21.18
CA ASN A 337 -8.43 -36.18 -20.98
C ASN A 337 -7.69 -36.16 -19.63
N PHE A 338 -7.07 -35.03 -19.26
CA PHE A 338 -6.44 -34.86 -17.95
C PHE A 338 -7.44 -35.01 -16.80
N MET A 339 -8.64 -34.42 -16.93
CA MET A 339 -9.73 -34.54 -15.96
C MET A 339 -10.12 -36.00 -15.72
N LYS A 340 -10.15 -36.83 -16.78
CA LYS A 340 -10.38 -38.29 -16.66
C LYS A 340 -9.21 -38.98 -15.97
N GLN A 341 -7.97 -38.69 -16.36
CA GLN A 341 -6.76 -39.29 -15.78
C GLN A 341 -6.62 -39.01 -14.28
N LYS A 342 -6.94 -37.79 -13.83
CA LYS A 342 -6.91 -37.40 -12.42
C LYS A 342 -8.16 -37.81 -11.63
N GLY A 343 -9.18 -38.35 -12.28
CA GLY A 343 -10.45 -38.71 -11.63
C GLY A 343 -11.26 -37.51 -11.15
N PHE A 344 -11.09 -36.34 -11.77
CA PHE A 344 -11.84 -35.13 -11.41
C PHE A 344 -13.26 -35.10 -12.01
N GLY A 345 -13.54 -35.96 -13.00
CA GLY A 345 -14.86 -36.05 -13.61
C GLY A 345 -15.20 -34.78 -14.40
N LYS A 346 -16.34 -34.15 -14.09
CA LYS A 346 -16.77 -32.88 -14.70
C LYS A 346 -16.63 -31.67 -13.77
N ASP A 347 -15.97 -31.84 -12.63
CA ASP A 347 -15.85 -30.83 -11.58
C ASP A 347 -14.56 -30.02 -11.77
N PHE A 348 -14.63 -28.95 -12.56
CA PHE A 348 -13.49 -28.09 -12.88
C PHE A 348 -12.95 -27.30 -11.68
N LYS A 349 -13.71 -27.18 -10.59
CA LYS A 349 -13.20 -26.61 -9.33
C LYS A 349 -12.06 -27.44 -8.76
N LYS A 350 -12.06 -28.76 -8.99
CA LYS A 350 -10.93 -29.63 -8.61
C LYS A 350 -9.69 -29.37 -9.45
N LEU A 351 -9.86 -29.00 -10.71
CA LEU A 351 -8.75 -28.67 -11.61
C LEU A 351 -8.11 -27.33 -11.21
N GLU A 352 -8.94 -26.32 -10.95
CA GLU A 352 -8.51 -25.05 -10.36
C GLU A 352 -7.80 -25.29 -9.02
N SER A 353 -8.40 -26.10 -8.13
CA SER A 353 -7.79 -26.47 -6.86
C SER A 353 -6.42 -27.13 -7.01
N PHE A 354 -6.25 -27.99 -8.03
CA PHE A 354 -4.99 -28.64 -8.33
C PHE A 354 -3.92 -27.62 -8.76
N TYR A 355 -4.30 -26.68 -9.63
CA TYR A 355 -3.43 -25.59 -10.06
C TYR A 355 -2.98 -24.73 -8.88
N ILE A 356 -3.94 -24.18 -8.12
CA ILE A 356 -3.66 -23.26 -7.03
C ILE A 356 -2.85 -23.94 -5.93
N GLN A 357 -3.15 -25.20 -5.57
CA GLN A 357 -2.33 -25.93 -4.59
C GLN A 357 -0.87 -26.09 -5.02
N THR A 358 -0.64 -26.34 -6.31
CA THR A 358 0.72 -26.46 -6.84
C THR A 358 1.44 -25.13 -6.79
N LEU A 359 0.77 -24.03 -7.17
CA LEU A 359 1.32 -22.67 -7.10
C LEU A 359 1.63 -22.24 -5.66
N LEU A 360 0.73 -22.52 -4.72
CA LEU A 360 0.94 -22.26 -3.30
C LEU A 360 2.18 -23.01 -2.77
N GLY A 361 2.39 -24.25 -3.22
CA GLY A 361 3.58 -25.04 -2.91
C GLY A 361 4.86 -24.38 -3.42
N ILE A 362 4.85 -23.89 -4.67
CA ILE A 362 5.96 -23.16 -5.29
C ILE A 362 6.32 -21.91 -4.44
N VAL A 363 5.34 -21.04 -4.18
CA VAL A 363 5.56 -19.78 -3.45
C VAL A 363 6.02 -20.03 -2.01
N SER A 364 5.46 -21.05 -1.36
CA SER A 364 5.90 -21.47 -0.02
C SER A 364 7.35 -21.96 0.00
N GLY A 365 7.79 -22.61 -1.08
CA GLY A 365 9.16 -23.08 -1.28
C GLY A 365 10.19 -21.94 -1.34
N TYR A 366 9.78 -20.75 -1.78
CA TYR A 366 10.60 -19.53 -1.75
C TYR A 366 10.56 -18.78 -0.41
N GLY A 367 9.95 -19.36 0.63
CA GLY A 367 9.90 -18.76 1.95
C GLY A 367 8.92 -17.59 2.09
N LYS A 368 8.02 -17.39 1.11
CA LYS A 368 6.98 -16.37 1.16
C LYS A 368 5.68 -16.92 1.77
N GLY A 369 4.86 -16.01 2.29
CA GLY A 369 3.44 -16.21 2.57
C GLY A 369 2.59 -15.82 1.36
N TYR A 370 1.28 -16.07 1.45
CA TYR A 370 0.37 -15.77 0.35
C TYR A 370 -0.97 -15.20 0.82
N VAL A 371 -1.55 -14.37 -0.04
CA VAL A 371 -2.93 -13.87 0.01
C VAL A 371 -3.64 -14.35 -1.26
N VAL A 372 -4.93 -14.66 -1.15
CA VAL A 372 -5.75 -15.17 -2.25
C VAL A 372 -7.15 -14.57 -2.16
N TRP A 373 -7.83 -14.47 -3.30
CA TRP A 373 -9.25 -14.12 -3.33
C TRP A 373 -10.13 -15.23 -2.74
N GLN A 374 -11.39 -14.87 -2.44
CA GLN A 374 -12.30 -15.72 -1.67
C GLN A 374 -12.63 -17.06 -2.36
N GLU A 375 -12.64 -17.09 -3.69
CA GLU A 375 -13.02 -18.25 -4.50
C GLU A 375 -12.12 -19.44 -4.23
N VAL A 376 -10.84 -19.20 -3.96
CA VAL A 376 -9.89 -20.23 -3.55
C VAL A 376 -10.37 -20.94 -2.28
N PHE A 377 -10.96 -20.21 -1.34
CA PHE A 377 -11.55 -20.80 -0.14
C PHE A 377 -12.92 -21.43 -0.43
N ASP A 378 -13.80 -20.74 -1.14
CA ASP A 378 -15.18 -21.18 -1.43
C ASP A 378 -15.21 -22.47 -2.27
N ASN A 379 -14.23 -22.63 -3.17
CA ASN A 379 -14.01 -23.83 -3.98
C ASN A 379 -13.23 -24.93 -3.22
N LYS A 380 -12.98 -24.73 -1.92
CA LYS A 380 -12.40 -25.71 -0.97
C LYS A 380 -10.97 -26.12 -1.32
N VAL A 381 -10.17 -25.20 -1.85
CA VAL A 381 -8.74 -25.43 -2.09
C VAL A 381 -8.04 -25.68 -0.75
N LYS A 382 -7.35 -26.82 -0.63
CA LYS A 382 -6.57 -27.15 0.57
C LYS A 382 -5.27 -26.36 0.58
N ALA A 383 -5.27 -25.18 1.17
CA ALA A 383 -4.03 -24.44 1.43
C ALA A 383 -3.52 -24.68 2.88
N PRO A 384 -2.20 -24.80 3.10
CA PRO A 384 -1.64 -24.81 4.45
C PRO A 384 -2.13 -23.60 5.27
N LEU A 385 -2.44 -23.79 6.55
CA LEU A 385 -2.98 -22.74 7.43
C LEU A 385 -1.89 -21.77 7.93
N SER A 386 -0.62 -22.18 7.92
CA SER A 386 0.46 -21.52 8.66
C SER A 386 1.05 -20.25 8.02
N ARG A 387 0.52 -19.79 6.87
CA ARG A 387 1.07 -18.65 6.10
C ARG A 387 0.02 -17.80 5.38
N ARG A 388 -1.26 -17.91 5.77
CA ARG A 388 -2.36 -17.14 5.18
C ARG A 388 -2.51 -15.80 5.86
N LEU A 389 -2.68 -14.76 5.07
CA LEU A 389 -3.36 -13.55 5.52
C LEU A 389 -4.86 -13.69 5.16
N TRP A 390 -5.75 -13.33 6.09
CA TRP A 390 -7.20 -13.27 5.86
C TRP A 390 -7.61 -11.88 5.44
#